data_AF-A0A7X0LEF5-F1
#
_entry.id   AF-A0A7X0LEF5-F1
#
_cell.length_a   1.000
_cell.length_b   1.000
_cell.length_c   1.000
_cell.angle_alpha   90.00
_cell.angle_beta   90.00
_cell.angle_gamma   90.00
#
_symmetry.space_group_name_H-M   'P 1'
#
loop_
_entity.id
_entity.type
_entity.pdbx_description
1 polymer ?
#
loop_
_entity_poly.entity_id
_entity_poly.type
_entity_poly.pdbx_seq_one_letter_code
_entity_poly.pdbx_strand_id
1 'polypeptide(L)'
;MNDPIKGTARGCAPAPLSVLDTVLAGRGISAADALSGSIALAELAERRGFTRYWVTEHHSMPGVSSSSPAVLLARLTAHTTRLRLGAGGVMLPNHPPLIVAEQYGLLQALAPDRIDLGLGRAPGTNQATAAALRRGRSDDDDFPQQLVELLRFLGDDFPEEHPYRERVYAVPGPGQDKENGLSQTTGRPSVCCWDPPDTPPSSPPAWACPSPSPRTSLPTTSPPPSSSTATGSPPQQSRPSRTHWPASPSWPPTTSTRPCARHAATPTA
;
A
#
# COMPACT_ATOMS: atom_id res chain seq x y z
N MET A 1 -38.13 -19.99 -3.91
CA MET A 1 -37.55 -19.58 -2.62
C MET A 1 -36.62 -18.40 -2.84
N ASN A 2 -36.55 -17.48 -1.87
CA ASN A 2 -35.58 -16.39 -1.88
C ASN A 2 -34.17 -16.93 -1.62
N ASP A 3 -33.44 -17.22 -2.69
CA ASP A 3 -31.99 -17.10 -2.65
C ASP A 3 -31.66 -15.61 -2.34
N PRO A 4 -30.98 -15.28 -1.23
CA PRO A 4 -31.03 -13.97 -0.55
C PRO A 4 -30.94 -12.65 -1.38
N ILE A 5 -29.80 -11.98 -1.56
CA ILE A 5 -28.71 -12.38 -2.46
C ILE A 5 -28.13 -13.76 -2.15
N LYS A 6 -28.57 -14.77 -2.90
CA LYS A 6 -28.20 -14.97 -4.31
C LYS A 6 -26.69 -15.00 -4.51
N GLY A 7 -26.07 -15.75 -3.57
CA GLY A 7 -24.65 -15.80 -3.30
C GLY A 7 -24.15 -17.12 -2.70
N THR A 8 -24.62 -18.26 -3.20
CA THR A 8 -23.86 -19.51 -3.08
C THR A 8 -22.46 -19.29 -3.68
N ALA A 9 -21.42 -19.80 -3.02
CA ALA A 9 -20.04 -19.59 -3.47
C ALA A 9 -19.85 -20.01 -4.94
N ARG A 10 -19.34 -19.10 -5.78
CA ARG A 10 -18.83 -19.41 -7.11
C ARG A 10 -17.34 -19.10 -7.13
N GLY A 11 -16.51 -20.10 -7.44
CA GLY A 11 -15.07 -19.92 -7.42
C GLY A 11 -14.27 -21.19 -7.68
N CYS A 12 -14.18 -21.59 -8.94
CA CYS A 12 -13.00 -22.28 -9.48
C CYS A 12 -12.18 -21.27 -10.30
N ALA A 13 -12.11 -20.01 -9.83
CA ALA A 13 -11.74 -18.87 -10.66
C ALA A 13 -10.33 -19.08 -11.25
N PRO A 14 -10.18 -19.07 -12.58
CA PRO A 14 -8.90 -19.37 -13.23
C PRO A 14 -7.85 -18.27 -13.01
N ALA A 15 -8.26 -17.11 -12.51
CA ALA A 15 -7.41 -15.97 -12.18
C ALA A 15 -7.73 -15.43 -10.77
N PRO A 16 -6.73 -14.92 -10.04
CA PRO A 16 -6.93 -14.26 -8.74
C PRO A 16 -7.73 -12.96 -8.88
N LEU A 17 -8.61 -12.68 -7.90
CA LEU A 17 -9.34 -11.42 -7.80
C LEU A 17 -8.68 -10.46 -6.82
N SER A 18 -8.73 -9.16 -7.11
CA SER A 18 -8.18 -8.06 -6.30
C SER A 18 -9.14 -6.88 -6.27
N VAL A 19 -8.95 -5.96 -5.31
CA VAL A 19 -9.70 -4.70 -5.17
C VAL A 19 -8.79 -3.53 -5.52
N LEU A 20 -9.30 -2.57 -6.29
CA LEU A 20 -8.76 -1.21 -6.39
C LEU A 20 -9.80 -0.26 -5.81
N ASP A 21 -9.44 0.44 -4.74
CA ASP A 21 -10.32 1.32 -3.98
C ASP A 21 -9.93 2.79 -4.16
N THR A 22 -10.91 3.60 -4.56
CA THR A 22 -10.77 5.05 -4.70
C THR A 22 -11.12 5.79 -3.40
N VAL A 23 -11.66 5.12 -2.37
CA VAL A 23 -12.10 5.75 -1.11
C VAL A 23 -13.11 6.89 -1.39
N LEU A 24 -14.20 6.53 -2.06
CA LEU A 24 -15.22 7.49 -2.52
C LEU A 24 -16.02 8.10 -1.36
N ALA A 25 -15.98 9.43 -1.26
CA ALA A 25 -16.79 10.23 -0.35
C ALA A 25 -17.88 10.96 -1.16
N GLY A 26 -18.99 10.27 -1.41
CA GLY A 26 -20.13 10.82 -2.15
C GLY A 26 -20.94 11.88 -1.38
N ARG A 27 -22.00 12.42 -2.00
CA ARG A 27 -22.94 13.33 -1.32
C ARG A 27 -23.50 12.66 -0.05
N GLY A 28 -23.35 13.33 1.09
CA GLY A 28 -23.83 12.84 2.39
C GLY A 28 -22.91 11.82 3.08
N ILE A 29 -21.73 11.53 2.52
CA ILE A 29 -20.73 10.64 3.10
C ILE A 29 -19.53 11.50 3.51
N SER A 30 -19.13 11.47 4.78
CA SER A 30 -17.92 12.18 5.22
C SER A 30 -16.66 11.40 4.85
N ALA A 31 -15.50 12.07 4.86
CA ALA A 31 -14.21 11.40 4.69
C ALA A 31 -13.98 10.30 5.75
N ALA A 32 -14.48 10.50 6.98
CA ALA A 32 -14.40 9.50 8.05
C ALA A 32 -15.26 8.26 7.75
N ASP A 33 -16.45 8.44 7.17
CA ASP A 33 -17.32 7.34 6.74
C ASP A 33 -16.68 6.56 5.58
N ALA A 34 -16.14 7.26 4.59
CA ALA A 34 -15.46 6.65 3.44
C ALA A 34 -14.24 5.83 3.87
N LEU A 35 -13.37 6.38 4.72
CA LEU A 35 -12.20 5.68 5.27
C LEU A 35 -12.60 4.48 6.15
N SER A 36 -13.67 4.60 6.95
CA SER A 36 -14.21 3.48 7.73
C SER A 36 -14.77 2.38 6.83
N GLY A 37 -15.44 2.77 5.74
CA GLY A 37 -15.90 1.86 4.68
C GLY A 37 -14.76 1.10 4.00
N SER A 38 -13.65 1.77 3.68
CA SER A 38 -12.45 1.15 3.10
C SER A 38 -11.81 0.13 4.04
N ILE A 39 -11.73 0.41 5.35
CA ILE A 39 -11.27 -0.56 6.34
C ILE A 39 -12.18 -1.80 6.35
N ALA A 40 -13.50 -1.59 6.42
CA ALA A 40 -14.47 -2.69 6.40
C ALA A 40 -14.44 -3.50 5.09
N LEU A 41 -14.17 -2.85 3.95
CA LEU A 41 -14.04 -3.47 2.63
C LEU A 41 -12.75 -4.29 2.53
N ALA A 42 -11.62 -3.82 3.06
CA ALA A 42 -10.36 -4.57 3.11
C ALA A 42 -10.49 -5.83 3.97
N GLU A 43 -11.08 -5.71 5.17
CA GLU A 43 -11.38 -6.87 6.02
C GLU A 43 -12.34 -7.87 5.33
N LEU A 44 -13.34 -7.37 4.59
CA LEU A 44 -14.24 -8.21 3.81
C LEU A 44 -13.51 -8.91 2.65
N ALA A 45 -12.65 -8.21 1.92
CA ALA A 45 -11.85 -8.75 0.84
C ALA A 45 -10.94 -9.89 1.34
N GLU A 46 -10.27 -9.70 2.49
CA GLU A 46 -9.48 -10.76 3.12
C GLU A 46 -10.33 -11.98 3.51
N ARG A 47 -11.49 -11.77 4.14
CA ARG A 47 -12.44 -12.87 4.49
C ARG A 47 -12.97 -13.60 3.26
N ARG A 48 -13.04 -12.94 2.10
CA ARG A 48 -13.51 -13.51 0.83
C ARG A 48 -12.39 -14.09 -0.04
N GLY A 49 -11.13 -14.02 0.40
CA GLY A 49 -9.99 -14.63 -0.31
C GLY A 49 -9.47 -13.82 -1.51
N PHE A 50 -9.70 -12.50 -1.53
CA PHE A 50 -9.04 -11.62 -2.49
C PHE A 50 -7.52 -11.61 -2.29
N THR A 51 -6.78 -11.37 -3.37
CA THR A 51 -5.31 -11.46 -3.39
C THR A 51 -4.66 -10.13 -3.02
N ARG A 52 -5.16 -9.01 -3.56
CA ARG A 52 -4.64 -7.66 -3.31
C ARG A 52 -5.76 -6.68 -3.01
N TYR A 53 -5.44 -5.65 -2.24
CA TYR A 53 -6.24 -4.45 -2.00
C TYR A 53 -5.37 -3.23 -2.22
N TRP A 54 -5.61 -2.53 -3.31
CA TRP A 54 -4.87 -1.33 -3.66
C TRP A 54 -5.71 -0.08 -3.45
N VAL A 55 -5.08 1.01 -3.02
CA VAL A 55 -5.72 2.33 -2.88
C VAL A 55 -5.10 3.31 -3.86
N THR A 56 -5.94 4.16 -4.47
CA THR A 56 -5.46 5.19 -5.41
C THR A 56 -4.89 6.42 -4.71
N GLU A 57 -4.14 7.26 -5.41
CA GLU A 57 -3.77 8.61 -4.97
C GLU A 57 -4.55 9.66 -5.77
N HIS A 58 -5.24 10.58 -5.09
CA HIS A 58 -5.97 11.70 -5.69
C HIS A 58 -5.87 12.96 -4.83
N HIS A 59 -5.68 14.11 -5.47
CA HIS A 59 -5.50 15.40 -4.78
C HIS A 59 -6.57 16.43 -5.17
N SER A 60 -7.06 17.18 -4.18
CA SER A 60 -8.08 18.24 -4.36
C SER A 60 -9.36 17.77 -5.07
N MET A 61 -9.75 16.51 -4.86
CA MET A 61 -10.98 15.92 -5.39
C MET A 61 -11.96 15.63 -4.26
N PRO A 62 -12.95 16.50 -3.98
CA PRO A 62 -13.84 16.35 -2.81
C PRO A 62 -14.64 15.04 -2.75
N GLY A 63 -14.83 14.36 -3.88
CA GLY A 63 -15.47 13.05 -3.96
C GLY A 63 -14.59 11.87 -3.53
N VAL A 64 -13.34 12.12 -3.11
CA VAL A 64 -12.30 11.12 -2.89
C VAL A 64 -11.52 11.45 -1.61
N SER A 65 -11.30 10.46 -0.74
CA SER A 65 -10.56 10.63 0.53
C SER A 65 -9.19 9.93 0.56
N SER A 66 -8.60 9.63 -0.60
CA SER A 66 -7.32 8.91 -0.75
C SER A 66 -6.18 9.80 -1.30
N SER A 67 -5.71 10.77 -0.51
CA SER A 67 -4.59 11.65 -0.90
C SER A 67 -3.21 11.14 -0.49
N SER A 68 -3.12 10.16 0.42
CA SER A 68 -1.86 9.53 0.84
C SER A 68 -2.05 8.01 0.97
N PRO A 69 -1.73 7.25 -0.09
CA PRO A 69 -1.81 5.79 -0.06
C PRO A 69 -1.06 5.19 1.13
N ALA A 70 0.17 5.63 1.39
CA ALA A 70 1.01 5.04 2.43
C ALA A 70 0.39 5.13 3.83
N VAL A 71 -0.26 6.25 4.18
CA VAL A 71 -0.94 6.44 5.47
C VAL A 71 -2.15 5.51 5.60
N LEU A 72 -2.96 5.37 4.55
CA LEU A 72 -4.11 4.46 4.57
C LEU A 72 -3.66 2.99 4.61
N LEU A 73 -2.62 2.63 3.85
CA LEU A 73 -2.04 1.29 3.86
C LEU A 73 -1.48 0.93 5.24
N ALA A 74 -0.79 1.86 5.90
CA ALA A 74 -0.29 1.69 7.27
C ALA A 74 -1.43 1.48 8.28
N ARG A 75 -2.64 1.99 8.01
CA ARG A 75 -3.83 1.63 8.79
C ARG A 75 -4.32 0.22 8.46
N LEU A 76 -4.36 -0.16 7.18
CA LEU A 76 -4.86 -1.46 6.73
C LEU A 76 -3.98 -2.65 7.15
N THR A 77 -2.68 -2.47 7.38
CA THR A 77 -1.79 -3.53 7.93
C THR A 77 -2.28 -4.06 9.28
N ALA A 78 -2.85 -3.20 10.13
CA ALA A 78 -3.39 -3.58 11.44
C ALA A 78 -4.75 -4.28 11.38
N HIS A 79 -5.46 -4.18 10.25
CA HIS A 79 -6.80 -4.74 10.03
C HIS A 79 -6.81 -6.00 9.15
N THR A 80 -5.69 -6.35 8.53
CA THR A 80 -5.58 -7.50 7.60
C THR A 80 -4.28 -8.26 7.86
N THR A 81 -4.30 -9.58 7.65
CA THR A 81 -3.20 -10.50 8.03
C THR A 81 -2.52 -11.20 6.85
N ARG A 82 -3.20 -11.32 5.71
CA ARG A 82 -2.78 -12.09 4.53
C ARG A 82 -2.92 -11.30 3.22
N LEU A 83 -3.86 -10.37 3.17
CA LEU A 83 -4.12 -9.54 2.00
C LEU A 83 -2.87 -8.73 1.65
N ARG A 84 -2.49 -8.71 0.37
CA ARG A 84 -1.47 -7.76 -0.09
C ARG A 84 -2.08 -6.37 -0.17
N LEU A 85 -1.34 -5.37 0.31
CA LEU A 85 -1.76 -4.00 0.43
C LEU A 85 -0.86 -3.15 -0.47
N GLY A 86 -1.42 -2.24 -1.27
CA GLY A 86 -0.58 -1.39 -2.11
C GLY A 86 -1.21 -0.11 -2.61
N ALA A 87 -0.42 0.71 -3.29
CA ALA A 87 -0.96 1.80 -4.08
C ALA A 87 -1.30 1.32 -5.49
N GLY A 88 -2.33 1.91 -6.10
CA GLY A 88 -2.66 1.74 -7.51
C GLY A 88 -2.89 3.07 -8.23
N GLY A 89 -1.94 4.00 -8.30
CA GLY A 89 -0.55 3.98 -7.80
C GLY A 89 -0.20 5.23 -6.97
N VAL A 90 1.04 5.32 -6.50
CA VAL A 90 1.64 6.59 -6.07
C VAL A 90 1.94 7.42 -7.32
N MET A 91 1.52 8.68 -7.34
CA MET A 91 1.79 9.59 -8.46
C MET A 91 3.23 10.13 -8.32
N LEU A 92 4.22 9.34 -8.73
CA LEU A 92 5.64 9.55 -8.39
C LEU A 92 6.14 10.99 -8.66
N PRO A 93 5.77 11.68 -9.77
CA PRO A 93 6.21 13.07 -10.01
C PRO A 93 5.74 14.11 -8.98
N ASN A 94 4.83 13.75 -8.07
CA ASN A 94 4.40 14.60 -6.95
C ASN A 94 5.29 14.43 -5.69
N HIS A 95 6.21 13.44 -5.65
CA HIS A 95 6.95 13.05 -4.43
C HIS A 95 8.46 12.91 -4.68
N PRO A 96 9.32 13.32 -3.73
CA PRO A 96 10.74 12.97 -3.77
C PRO A 96 10.92 11.44 -3.67
N PRO A 97 11.71 10.78 -4.54
CA PRO A 97 11.89 9.32 -4.54
C PRO A 97 12.34 8.72 -3.20
N LEU A 98 13.20 9.41 -2.44
CA LEU A 98 13.61 8.98 -1.09
C LEU A 98 12.42 8.83 -0.14
N ILE A 99 11.49 9.80 -0.14
CA ILE A 99 10.31 9.78 0.76
C ILE A 99 9.39 8.60 0.41
N VAL A 100 9.24 8.27 -0.88
CA VAL A 100 8.50 7.08 -1.33
C VAL A 100 9.22 5.80 -0.88
N ALA A 101 10.55 5.74 -1.01
CA ALA A 101 11.34 4.60 -0.56
C ALA A 101 11.19 4.36 0.96
N GLU A 102 11.30 5.41 1.78
CA GLU A 102 11.14 5.35 3.24
C GLU A 102 9.72 4.91 3.65
N GLN A 103 8.68 5.50 3.04
CA GLN A 103 7.29 5.13 3.33
C GLN A 103 7.01 3.66 3.02
N TYR A 104 7.50 3.15 1.89
CA TYR A 104 7.24 1.76 1.49
C TYR A 104 8.18 0.76 2.16
N GLY A 105 9.40 1.15 2.51
CA GLY A 105 10.27 0.41 3.42
C GLY A 105 9.62 0.25 4.80
N LEU A 106 9.06 1.33 5.36
CA LEU A 106 8.35 1.30 6.64
C LEU A 106 7.09 0.42 6.58
N LEU A 107 6.29 0.50 5.52
CA LEU A 107 5.16 -0.41 5.31
C LEU A 107 5.61 -1.87 5.22
N GLN A 108 6.70 -2.14 4.51
CA GLN A 108 7.24 -3.48 4.31
C GLN A 108 7.85 -4.05 5.59
N ALA A 109 8.40 -3.21 6.48
CA ALA A 109 8.78 -3.61 7.84
C ALA A 109 7.56 -3.88 8.75
N LEU A 110 6.46 -3.12 8.60
CA LEU A 110 5.22 -3.35 9.35
C LEU A 110 4.42 -4.59 8.87
N ALA A 111 4.50 -4.92 7.57
CA ALA A 111 3.84 -6.07 6.97
C ALA A 111 4.73 -6.73 5.91
N PRO A 112 5.73 -7.53 6.32
CA PRO A 112 6.66 -8.21 5.42
C PRO A 112 5.94 -9.03 4.35
N ASP A 113 6.50 -9.00 3.13
CA ASP A 113 6.04 -9.70 1.93
C ASP A 113 4.60 -9.40 1.48
N ARG A 114 3.96 -8.38 2.07
CA ARG A 114 2.57 -8.01 1.80
C ARG A 114 2.41 -6.65 1.11
N ILE A 115 3.48 -5.91 0.84
CA ILE A 115 3.39 -4.57 0.25
C ILE A 115 3.65 -4.56 -1.26
N ASP A 116 2.72 -3.94 -1.98
CA ASP A 116 2.84 -3.61 -3.41
C ASP A 116 3.04 -2.08 -3.58
N LEU A 117 4.08 -1.67 -4.30
CA LEU A 117 4.30 -0.28 -4.69
C LEU A 117 3.89 -0.08 -6.16
N GLY A 118 2.60 0.16 -6.38
CA GLY A 118 2.12 0.64 -7.67
C GLY A 118 2.54 2.10 -7.90
N LEU A 119 3.05 2.43 -9.07
CA LEU A 119 3.50 3.78 -9.46
C LEU A 119 2.71 4.26 -10.68
N GLY A 120 2.41 5.56 -10.73
CA GLY A 120 1.79 6.22 -11.88
C GLY A 120 2.56 7.47 -12.31
N ARG A 121 2.59 7.73 -13.62
CA ARG A 121 3.26 8.88 -14.25
C ARG A 121 2.42 10.16 -14.25
N ALA A 122 1.09 10.05 -14.31
CA ALA A 122 0.18 11.19 -14.31
C ALA A 122 0.19 11.94 -12.95
N PRO A 123 -0.15 13.24 -12.89
CA PRO A 123 -0.21 13.98 -11.62
C PRO A 123 -1.40 13.61 -10.72
N GLY A 124 -2.38 12.84 -11.22
CA GLY A 124 -3.58 12.45 -10.46
C GLY A 124 -4.54 13.59 -10.10
N THR A 125 -4.39 14.77 -10.72
CA THR A 125 -5.16 15.99 -10.39
C THR A 125 -5.06 17.05 -11.51
N ASN A 126 -5.69 18.21 -11.30
CA ASN A 126 -5.65 19.36 -12.22
C ASN A 126 -4.33 20.17 -12.10
N GLN A 127 -4.04 21.03 -13.09
CA GLN A 127 -2.79 21.81 -13.14
C GLN A 127 -2.55 22.71 -11.93
N ALA A 128 -3.58 23.38 -11.39
CA ALA A 128 -3.42 24.26 -10.23
C ALA A 128 -3.07 23.47 -8.96
N THR A 129 -3.66 22.29 -8.79
CA THR A 129 -3.29 21.38 -7.70
C THR A 129 -1.91 20.76 -7.90
N ALA A 130 -1.53 20.38 -9.12
CA ALA A 130 -0.18 19.88 -9.42
C ALA A 130 0.91 20.92 -9.12
N ALA A 131 0.67 22.20 -9.44
CA ALA A 131 1.55 23.29 -9.05
C ALA A 131 1.62 23.48 -7.52
N ALA A 132 0.49 23.33 -6.80
CA ALA A 132 0.44 23.41 -5.35
C ALA A 132 1.17 22.26 -4.63
N LEU A 133 1.20 21.07 -5.25
CA LEU A 133 2.02 19.92 -4.82
C LEU A 133 3.53 20.14 -5.01
N ARG A 134 3.94 21.31 -5.53
CA ARG A 134 5.34 21.67 -5.81
C ARG A 134 6.01 20.71 -6.79
N ARG A 135 5.26 20.20 -7.77
CA ARG A 135 5.87 19.75 -9.01
C ARG A 135 6.76 20.89 -9.52
N GLY A 136 8.06 20.65 -9.61
CA GLY A 136 8.98 21.63 -10.18
C GLY A 136 8.69 21.84 -11.65
N ARG A 137 9.58 22.54 -12.36
CA ARG A 137 9.61 22.48 -13.83
C ARG A 137 10.12 21.12 -14.38
N SER A 138 10.08 20.08 -13.54
CA SER A 138 10.27 18.68 -13.88
C SER A 138 9.01 18.19 -14.62
N ASP A 139 9.11 18.17 -15.95
CA ASP A 139 8.07 17.71 -16.87
C ASP A 139 7.74 16.22 -16.65
N ASP A 140 6.77 15.68 -17.40
CA ASP A 140 6.45 14.24 -17.35
C ASP A 140 7.63 13.34 -17.80
N ASP A 141 8.69 13.92 -18.36
CA ASP A 141 9.87 13.24 -18.90
C ASP A 141 10.93 12.85 -17.86
N ASP A 142 10.85 13.36 -16.62
CA ASP A 142 11.76 12.97 -15.52
C ASP A 142 11.36 11.66 -14.81
N PHE A 143 10.19 11.10 -15.15
CA PHE A 143 9.65 9.90 -14.48
C PHE A 143 10.59 8.67 -14.53
N PRO A 144 11.25 8.33 -15.66
CA PRO A 144 12.20 7.22 -15.70
C PRO A 144 13.38 7.39 -14.73
N GLN A 145 13.89 8.62 -14.58
CA GLN A 145 15.00 8.99 -13.70
C GLN A 145 14.57 8.87 -12.24
N GLN A 146 13.39 9.39 -11.91
CA GLN A 146 12.76 9.25 -10.58
C GLN A 146 12.50 7.78 -10.22
N LEU A 147 12.06 6.97 -11.18
CA LEU A 147 11.85 5.53 -11.00
C LEU A 147 13.18 4.80 -10.74
N VAL A 148 14.24 5.10 -11.50
CA VAL A 148 15.57 4.54 -11.25
C VAL A 148 16.06 4.94 -9.87
N GLU A 149 15.99 6.21 -9.50
CA GLU A 149 16.41 6.72 -8.19
C GLU A 149 15.63 6.05 -7.04
N LEU A 150 14.31 5.90 -7.16
CA LEU A 150 13.46 5.17 -6.22
C LEU A 150 13.92 3.71 -6.06
N LEU A 151 14.19 3.01 -7.17
CA LEU A 151 14.66 1.62 -7.14
C LEU A 151 16.05 1.49 -6.50
N ARG A 152 16.93 2.49 -6.68
CA ARG A 152 18.23 2.56 -5.98
C ARG A 152 18.07 2.79 -4.48
N PHE A 153 17.19 3.70 -4.06
CA PHE A 153 16.91 3.94 -2.63
C PHE A 153 16.28 2.73 -1.93
N LEU A 154 15.31 2.07 -2.57
CA LEU A 154 14.75 0.79 -2.09
C LEU A 154 15.79 -0.34 -2.02
N GLY A 155 16.95 -0.17 -2.67
CA GLY A 155 17.93 -1.22 -2.85
C GLY A 155 19.28 -1.05 -2.16
N ASP A 156 19.65 0.16 -1.74
CA ASP A 156 21.02 0.54 -1.35
C ASP A 156 22.09 0.20 -2.42
N ASP A 157 21.69 0.24 -3.70
CA ASP A 157 22.48 -0.25 -4.85
C ASP A 157 22.84 0.84 -5.88
N PHE A 158 22.98 2.09 -5.43
CA PHE A 158 23.53 3.17 -6.24
C PHE A 158 24.92 2.84 -6.83
N PRO A 159 25.29 3.39 -8.01
CA PRO A 159 26.66 3.33 -8.54
C PRO A 159 27.70 3.94 -7.58
N GLU A 160 28.97 3.53 -7.71
CA GLU A 160 30.06 3.97 -6.83
C GLU A 160 30.29 5.49 -6.91
N GLU A 161 30.13 6.09 -8.08
CA GLU A 161 30.32 7.52 -8.32
C GLU A 161 29.11 8.38 -7.92
N HIS A 162 28.00 7.76 -7.48
CA HIS A 162 26.76 8.48 -7.20
C HIS A 162 26.83 9.25 -5.88
N PRO A 163 26.41 10.52 -5.81
CA PRO A 163 26.55 11.36 -4.60
C PRO A 163 25.84 10.82 -3.34
N TYR A 164 24.88 9.90 -3.51
CA TYR A 164 24.14 9.27 -2.41
C TYR A 164 24.75 7.94 -1.91
N ARG A 165 25.66 7.31 -2.67
CA ARG A 165 26.14 5.92 -2.47
C ARG A 165 26.49 5.53 -1.03
N GLU A 166 27.12 6.44 -0.32
CA GLU A 166 27.66 6.26 1.04
C GLU A 166 27.03 7.23 2.07
N ARG A 167 26.06 8.05 1.64
CA ARG A 167 25.61 9.24 2.39
C ARG A 167 24.12 9.31 2.63
N VAL A 168 23.31 8.69 1.78
CA VAL A 168 21.85 8.76 1.84
C VAL A 168 21.27 7.39 1.50
N TYR A 169 20.57 6.80 2.47
CA TYR A 169 19.85 5.54 2.35
C TYR A 169 18.43 5.71 2.90
N ALA A 170 17.48 4.96 2.36
CA ALA A 170 16.11 4.95 2.89
C ALA A 170 16.07 4.22 4.24
N VAL A 171 15.38 4.80 5.22
CA VAL A 171 15.17 4.24 6.56
C VAL A 171 13.66 4.05 6.83
N PRO A 172 13.21 2.83 7.18
CA PRO A 172 13.96 1.58 7.24
C PRO A 172 14.23 1.00 5.84
N GLY A 173 15.33 0.25 5.72
CA GLY A 173 15.75 -0.34 4.45
C GLY A 173 17.14 -1.00 4.53
N PRO A 174 17.67 -1.55 3.42
CA PRO A 174 18.91 -2.32 3.41
C PRO A 174 20.15 -1.57 3.93
N GLY A 175 20.23 -0.26 3.71
CA GLY A 175 21.31 0.58 4.24
C GLY A 175 21.29 0.66 5.78
N GLN A 176 20.09 0.69 6.39
CA GLN A 176 19.95 0.62 7.84
C GLN A 176 20.33 -0.77 8.39
N ASP A 177 19.91 -1.85 7.72
CA ASP A 177 20.30 -3.21 8.11
C ASP A 177 21.83 -3.36 8.11
N LYS A 178 22.50 -2.88 7.06
CA LYS A 178 23.95 -2.88 6.92
C LYS A 178 24.65 -2.11 8.05
N GLU A 179 24.19 -0.90 8.36
CA GLU A 179 24.74 -0.08 9.45
C GLU A 179 24.53 -0.76 10.83
N ASN A 180 23.40 -1.42 11.02
CA ASN A 180 23.09 -2.21 12.22
C ASN A 180 23.83 -3.56 12.29
N GLY A 181 24.64 -3.93 11.29
CA GLY A 181 25.34 -5.21 11.23
C GLY A 181 24.43 -6.43 10.99
N LEU A 182 23.23 -6.21 10.42
CA LEU A 182 22.24 -7.24 10.14
C LEU A 182 22.30 -7.67 8.66
N SER A 183 22.10 -8.97 8.42
CA SER A 183 21.69 -9.45 7.10
C SER A 183 20.28 -8.95 6.81
N GLN A 184 19.98 -8.60 5.55
CA GLN A 184 18.71 -7.97 5.14
C GLN A 184 17.48 -8.56 5.86
N THR A 185 16.85 -7.74 6.70
CA THR A 185 15.79 -8.16 7.62
C THR A 185 14.40 -8.10 6.97
N THR A 186 14.28 -7.30 5.91
CA THR A 186 13.04 -7.12 5.15
C THR A 186 13.35 -7.19 3.64
N GLY A 187 12.54 -7.92 2.88
CA GLY A 187 12.62 -7.92 1.41
C GLY A 187 12.13 -6.59 0.84
N ARG A 188 12.47 -6.26 -0.42
CA ARG A 188 11.96 -5.05 -1.10
C ARG A 188 10.44 -5.17 -1.38
N PRO A 189 9.65 -4.09 -1.30
CA PRO A 189 8.25 -4.11 -1.73
C PRO A 189 8.14 -4.45 -3.22
N SER A 190 7.04 -5.07 -3.63
CA SER A 190 6.85 -5.44 -5.05
C SER A 190 6.44 -4.22 -5.87
N VAL A 191 7.35 -3.68 -6.68
CA VAL A 191 7.11 -2.50 -7.51
C VAL A 191 6.41 -2.88 -8.81
N CYS A 192 5.35 -2.14 -9.18
CA CYS A 192 4.72 -2.23 -10.50
C CYS A 192 4.45 -0.83 -11.04
N CYS A 193 4.94 -0.51 -12.24
CA CYS A 193 4.59 0.76 -12.89
C CYS A 193 3.32 0.61 -13.75
N TRP A 194 2.39 1.55 -13.63
CA TRP A 194 1.31 1.75 -14.59
C TRP A 194 1.79 2.68 -15.69
N ASP A 195 2.45 2.09 -16.69
CA ASP A 195 2.75 2.75 -17.97
C ASP A 195 2.16 1.88 -19.09
N PRO A 196 1.11 2.33 -19.81
CA PRO A 196 0.77 1.74 -21.10
C PRO A 196 1.89 2.13 -22.08
N PRO A 197 2.71 1.19 -22.57
CA PRO A 197 3.81 1.56 -23.43
C PRO A 197 3.27 2.04 -24.78
N ASP A 198 3.85 3.11 -25.34
CA ASP A 198 3.48 3.63 -26.67
C ASP A 198 3.59 2.55 -27.78
N THR A 199 4.42 1.53 -27.55
CA THR A 199 4.41 0.26 -28.28
C THR A 199 4.62 -0.92 -27.32
N PRO A 200 3.79 -1.99 -27.36
CA PRO A 200 3.94 -3.13 -26.45
C PRO A 200 5.30 -3.81 -26.66
N PRO A 201 6.11 -4.02 -25.60
CA PRO A 201 7.42 -4.64 -25.74
C PRO A 201 7.28 -6.12 -26.10
N SER A 202 8.26 -6.65 -26.85
CA SER A 202 8.30 -8.06 -27.27
C SER A 202 8.45 -9.06 -26.11
N SER A 203 8.81 -8.58 -24.92
CA SER A 203 8.88 -9.31 -23.66
C SER A 203 8.52 -8.36 -22.50
N PRO A 204 7.88 -8.81 -21.42
CA PRO A 204 7.59 -7.96 -20.26
C PRO A 204 8.90 -7.48 -19.60
N PRO A 205 9.07 -6.18 -19.32
CA PRO A 205 10.26 -5.66 -18.63
C PRO A 205 10.31 -6.15 -17.18
N ALA A 206 11.48 -6.12 -16.54
CA ALA A 206 11.70 -6.67 -15.19
C ALA A 206 10.88 -5.98 -14.08
N TRP A 207 10.31 -4.79 -14.33
CA TRP A 207 9.41 -4.08 -13.42
C TRP A 207 7.91 -4.37 -13.67
N ALA A 208 7.58 -5.07 -14.77
CA ALA A 208 6.19 -5.41 -15.08
C ALA A 208 5.63 -6.34 -14.02
N CYS A 209 4.41 -6.06 -13.59
CA CYS A 209 3.73 -6.82 -12.54
C CYS A 209 3.67 -8.32 -12.94
N PRO A 210 4.30 -9.24 -12.18
CA PRO A 210 4.49 -10.61 -12.64
C PRO A 210 3.15 -11.34 -12.77
N SER A 211 2.96 -12.01 -13.91
CA SER A 211 1.85 -12.93 -14.12
C SER A 211 1.87 -14.04 -13.05
N PRO A 212 0.70 -14.45 -12.51
CA PRO A 212 0.68 -15.55 -11.55
C PRO A 212 1.19 -16.83 -12.20
N SER A 213 2.23 -17.43 -11.62
CA SER A 213 2.79 -18.69 -12.10
C SER A 213 1.71 -19.78 -12.18
N PRO A 214 1.60 -20.53 -13.28
CA PRO A 214 0.66 -21.63 -13.36
C PRO A 214 1.02 -22.67 -12.29
N ARG A 215 0.10 -22.94 -11.36
CA ARG A 215 0.29 -24.03 -10.39
C ARG A 215 0.26 -25.35 -11.15
N THR A 216 1.29 -26.16 -10.95
CA THR A 216 1.32 -27.57 -11.37
C THR A 216 0.06 -28.25 -10.89
N SER A 217 -0.67 -28.89 -11.81
CA SER A 217 -1.91 -29.59 -11.52
C SER A 217 -1.69 -30.70 -10.49
N LEU A 218 -2.33 -30.59 -9.33
CA LEU A 218 -2.39 -31.69 -8.36
C LEU A 218 -3.20 -32.86 -8.95
N PRO A 219 -2.77 -34.11 -8.73
CA PRO A 219 -3.50 -35.28 -9.22
C PRO A 219 -4.85 -35.42 -8.51
N THR A 220 -5.91 -35.66 -9.28
CA THR A 220 -7.28 -35.78 -8.79
C THR A 220 -7.50 -37.11 -8.08
N THR A 221 -7.49 -37.12 -6.75
CA THR A 221 -7.93 -38.28 -5.95
C THR A 221 -9.42 -38.17 -5.62
N SER A 222 -10.20 -39.14 -6.09
CA SER A 222 -11.63 -39.24 -5.77
C SER A 222 -11.86 -39.48 -4.27
N PRO A 223 -12.93 -38.93 -3.66
CA PRO A 223 -13.24 -39.18 -2.26
C PRO A 223 -13.83 -40.59 -2.05
N PRO A 224 -13.51 -41.27 -0.92
CA PRO A 224 -14.18 -42.50 -0.54
C PRO A 224 -15.61 -42.24 -0.03
N PRO A 225 -16.51 -43.25 -0.06
CA PRO A 225 -17.89 -43.09 0.37
C PRO A 225 -18.04 -42.88 1.88
N SER A 226 -19.06 -42.12 2.27
CA SER A 226 -19.35 -41.76 3.67
C SER A 226 -19.94 -42.93 4.47
N SER A 227 -19.36 -43.21 5.64
CA SER A 227 -19.97 -44.03 6.69
C SER A 227 -20.27 -43.18 7.93
N SER A 228 -21.48 -43.32 8.47
CA SER A 228 -21.95 -42.59 9.64
C SER A 228 -21.73 -43.38 10.93
N THR A 229 -21.08 -42.78 11.93
CA THR A 229 -21.21 -43.15 13.35
C THR A 229 -21.02 -41.92 14.23
N ALA A 230 -21.65 -41.93 15.41
CA ALA A 230 -21.89 -40.75 16.22
C ALA A 230 -20.92 -40.59 17.42
N THR A 231 -21.05 -39.42 18.06
CA THR A 231 -20.67 -39.09 19.45
C THR A 231 -19.18 -39.11 19.85
N GLY A 232 -18.68 -37.93 20.23
CA GLY A 232 -17.40 -37.74 20.91
C GLY A 232 -16.99 -36.26 20.96
N SER A 233 -17.35 -35.54 22.03
CA SER A 233 -16.96 -34.14 22.22
C SER A 233 -15.48 -34.03 22.64
N PRO A 234 -14.62 -33.26 21.94
CA PRO A 234 -13.26 -33.01 22.38
C PRO A 234 -13.21 -31.88 23.44
N PRO A 235 -12.18 -31.86 24.32
CA PRO A 235 -12.07 -30.88 25.39
C PRO A 235 -11.73 -29.46 24.87
N GLN A 236 -12.23 -28.44 25.56
CA GLN A 236 -11.86 -27.05 25.29
C GLN A 236 -10.37 -26.82 25.57
N GLN A 237 -9.61 -26.43 24.54
CA GLN A 237 -8.29 -25.82 24.72
C GLN A 237 -8.46 -24.32 24.92
N SER A 238 -7.83 -23.78 25.97
CA SER A 238 -7.85 -22.37 26.31
C SER A 238 -7.11 -21.54 25.25
N ARG A 239 -7.78 -20.51 24.72
CA ARG A 239 -7.12 -19.49 23.90
C ARG A 239 -6.26 -18.57 24.79
N PRO A 240 -5.04 -18.19 24.38
CA PRO A 240 -4.35 -17.06 25.00
C PRO A 240 -5.17 -15.77 24.80
N SER A 241 -5.10 -14.88 25.79
CA SER A 241 -5.86 -13.64 25.83
C SER A 241 -5.50 -12.71 24.67
N ARG A 242 -6.52 -12.07 24.08
CA ARG A 242 -6.29 -10.91 23.21
C ARG A 242 -5.76 -9.76 24.06
N THR A 243 -4.59 -9.25 23.75
CA THR A 243 -4.15 -7.92 24.20
C THR A 243 -5.11 -6.88 23.61
N HIS A 244 -5.96 -6.32 24.46
CA HIS A 244 -6.79 -5.18 24.08
C HIS A 244 -5.92 -3.94 23.96
N TRP A 245 -5.90 -3.33 22.78
CA TRP A 245 -5.50 -1.92 22.67
C TRP A 245 -6.48 -1.08 23.50
N PRO A 246 -6.01 -0.18 24.38
CA PRO A 246 -6.90 0.69 25.13
C PRO A 246 -7.65 1.62 24.16
N ALA A 247 -8.90 1.92 24.48
CA ALA A 247 -9.69 2.87 23.72
C ALA A 247 -9.02 4.25 23.71
N SER A 248 -9.08 4.94 22.57
CA SER A 248 -8.49 6.27 22.41
C SER A 248 -9.01 7.24 23.47
N PRO A 249 -8.14 8.03 24.16
CA PRO A 249 -8.61 9.05 25.07
C PRO A 249 -9.40 10.13 24.30
N SER A 250 -10.56 10.51 24.83
CA SER A 250 -11.37 11.61 24.32
C SER A 250 -10.63 12.93 24.46
N TRP A 251 -10.36 13.60 23.34
CA TRP A 251 -9.75 14.94 23.35
C TRP A 251 -10.78 15.99 23.83
N PRO A 252 -10.43 16.85 24.80
CA PRO A 252 -11.27 17.99 25.16
C PRO A 252 -11.25 19.04 24.03
N PRO A 253 -12.31 19.85 23.88
CA PRO A 253 -12.38 20.87 22.83
C PRO A 253 -11.33 21.97 23.03
N THR A 254 -10.44 22.15 22.06
CA THR A 254 -9.34 23.13 22.10
C THR A 254 -9.78 24.52 21.64
N THR A 255 -10.30 25.33 22.57
CA THR A 255 -10.45 26.78 22.35
C THR A 255 -9.18 27.54 22.76
N SER A 256 -8.27 27.82 21.82
CA SER A 256 -7.46 29.06 21.77
C SER A 256 -6.50 29.03 20.57
N THR A 257 -6.80 29.81 19.53
CA THR A 257 -5.82 30.17 18.51
C THR A 257 -4.91 31.28 19.04
N ARG A 258 -3.68 30.93 19.44
CA ARG A 258 -2.60 31.92 19.59
C ARG A 258 -1.76 31.94 18.31
N PRO A 259 -1.52 33.12 17.69
CA PRO A 259 -0.68 33.19 16.48
C PRO A 259 0.79 32.92 16.82
N CYS A 260 1.49 32.18 15.96
CA CYS A 260 2.94 32.00 16.06
C CYS A 260 3.65 33.36 15.96
N ALA A 261 4.41 33.70 16.99
CA ALA A 261 5.21 34.92 17.00
C ALA A 261 6.37 34.81 15.98
N ARG A 262 6.47 35.78 15.07
CA ARG A 262 7.63 35.91 14.19
C ARG A 262 8.83 36.36 15.01
N HIS A 263 9.92 35.60 15.00
CA HIS A 263 11.23 36.15 15.38
C HIS A 263 11.78 36.95 14.19
N ALA A 264 11.88 38.27 14.36
CA ALA A 264 12.63 39.12 13.46
C ALA A 264 14.09 39.11 13.91
N ALA A 265 15.01 38.78 13.00
CA ALA A 265 16.44 38.92 13.25
C ALA A 265 16.86 40.38 13.09
N THR A 266 17.47 40.95 14.12
CA THR A 266 18.15 42.25 14.06
C THR A 266 19.52 42.05 13.37
N PRO A 267 19.89 42.85 12.36
CA PRO A 267 21.25 42.86 11.84
C PRO A 267 22.16 43.67 12.77
N THR A 268 23.31 43.12 13.13
CA THR A 268 24.41 43.86 13.77
C THR A 268 25.23 44.64 12.76
N ALA A 269 25.61 45.86 13.15
CA ALA A 269 26.72 46.65 12.64
C ALA A 269 27.55 47.13 13.83
#